data_AF-J0NBT6-F1
#
_entry.id   AF-J0NBT6-F1
#
_cell.length_a   1.000
_cell.length_b   1.000
_cell.length_c   1.000
_cell.angle_alpha   90.00
_cell.angle_beta   90.00
_cell.angle_gamma   90.00
#
_symmetry.space_group_name_H-M   'P 1'
#
loop_
_entity.id
_entity.type
_entity.pdbx_description
1 polymer ?
#
loop_
_entity_poly.entity_id
_entity_poly.type
_entity_poly.pdbx_seq_one_letter_code
_entity_poly.pdbx_strand_id
1 'polypeptide(L)' 'MRNPDFKARRWVVEVTHSFFNRFRKLLVRFEKKAANYLGLLHFACAIIVWRKLIRVHI' A
#
# COMPACT_ATOMS: atom_id res chain seq x y z
N MET A 1 0.41 -24.06 -17.73
CA MET A 1 0.79 -24.62 -16.42
C MET A 1 -0.05 -23.95 -15.34
N ARG A 2 -1.07 -24.63 -14.82
CA ARG A 2 -1.89 -24.14 -13.70
C ARG A 2 -1.47 -24.93 -12.47
N ASN A 3 -0.56 -24.37 -11.67
CA ASN A 3 -0.10 -25.02 -10.44
C ASN A 3 -1.27 -25.09 -9.44
N PRO A 4 -1.68 -26.28 -8.98
CA PRO A 4 -2.77 -26.45 -8.03
C PRO A 4 -2.46 -25.88 -6.64
N ASP A 5 -1.19 -25.64 -6.32
CA ASP A 5 -0.73 -25.06 -5.05
C ASP A 5 -0.82 -23.52 -4.99
N PHE A 6 -1.21 -22.87 -6.09
CA PHE A 6 -1.32 -21.41 -6.16
C PHE A 6 -2.59 -20.93 -5.46
N LYS A 7 -2.53 -20.76 -4.14
CA LYS A 7 -3.59 -20.09 -3.38
C LYS A 7 -3.60 -18.62 -3.78
N ALA A 8 -4.65 -18.16 -4.46
CA ALA A 8 -4.76 -16.78 -4.91
C ALA A 8 -4.86 -15.81 -3.71
N ARG A 9 -3.72 -15.26 -3.26
CA ARG A 9 -3.64 -14.26 -2.19
C ARG A 9 -4.00 -12.85 -2.68
N ARG A 10 -4.98 -12.76 -3.58
CA ARG A 10 -5.44 -11.50 -4.18
C ARG A 10 -5.92 -10.52 -3.12
N TRP A 11 -6.51 -11.03 -2.04
CA TRP A 11 -6.96 -10.24 -0.89
C TRP A 11 -5.87 -9.36 -0.28
N VAL A 12 -4.60 -9.80 -0.29
CA VAL A 12 -3.49 -9.00 0.27
C VAL A 12 -3.26 -7.74 -0.57
N VAL A 13 -3.29 -7.88 -1.89
CA VAL A 13 -3.13 -6.75 -2.82
C VAL A 13 -4.31 -5.79 -2.70
N GLU A 14 -5.53 -6.30 -2.62
CA GLU A 14 -6.74 -5.50 -2.45
C GLU A 14 -6.74 -4.72 -1.12
N VAL A 15 -6.30 -5.35 -0.03
CA VAL A 15 -6.13 -4.71 1.28
C VAL A 15 -5.08 -3.59 1.21
N THR A 16 -3.93 -3.83 0.58
CA THR A 16 -2.90 -2.79 0.40
C THR A 16 -3.41 -1.64 -0.47
N HIS A 17 -4.15 -1.93 -1.54
CA HIS A 17 -4.83 -0.91 -2.35
C HIS A 17 -5.86 -0.11 -1.55
N SER A 18 -6.62 -0.74 -0.66
CA SER A 18 -7.55 -0.06 0.25
C SER A 18 -6.83 0.89 1.23
N PHE A 19 -5.61 0.56 1.66
CA PHE A 19 -4.80 1.48 2.46
C PHE A 19 -4.35 2.68 1.64
N PHE A 20 -3.90 2.48 0.39
CA PHE A 20 -3.51 3.59 -0.49
C PHE A 20 -4.69 4.47 -0.90
N ASN A 21 -5.90 3.91 -1.02
CA ASN A 21 -7.11 4.69 -1.31
C ASN A 21 -7.44 5.73 -0.22
N ARG A 22 -6.99 5.52 1.02
CA ARG A 22 -7.10 6.54 2.09
C ARG A 22 -6.17 7.74 1.88
N PHE A 23 -5.08 7.57 1.15
CA PHE A 23 -4.15 8.64 0.82
C PHE A 23 -4.56 9.29 -0.51
N ARG A 24 -5.47 10.28 -0.46
CA ARG A 24 -5.95 11.00 -1.66
C ARG A 24 -4.83 11.59 -2.53
N LYS A 25 -3.70 11.96 -1.90
CA LYS A 25 -2.50 12.50 -2.59
C LYS A 25 -1.76 11.47 -3.44
N LEU A 26 -1.90 10.18 -3.12
CA LEU A 26 -1.37 9.04 -3.90
C LEU A 26 -2.35 8.57 -4.98
N LEU A 27 -3.66 8.78 -4.75
CA LEU A 27 -4.74 8.37 -5.64
C LEU A 27 -4.72 9.16 -6.95
N VAL A 28 -4.55 10.48 -6.86
CA VAL A 28 -4.36 11.33 -8.04
C VAL A 28 -2.88 11.66 -8.18
N ARG A 29 -2.23 11.08 -9.18
CA ARG A 29 -0.81 11.32 -9.47
C ARG A 29 -0.63 12.72 -10.06
N PHE A 30 -0.51 13.71 -9.20
CA PHE A 30 -0.16 15.08 -9.57
C PHE A 30 1.35 15.26 -9.82
N GLU A 31 2.19 14.40 -9.23
CA GLU A 31 3.64 14.47 -9.36
C GLU A 31 4.09 14.19 -10.81
N LYS A 32 4.71 15.20 -11.43
CA LYS A 32 5.28 15.10 -12.79
C LYS A 32 6.47 14.12 -12.84
N LYS A 33 7.22 13.99 -11.74
CA LYS A 33 8.39 13.09 -11.63
C LYS A 33 8.01 11.78 -10.93
N ALA A 34 8.43 10.65 -11.49
CA ALA A 34 8.20 9.33 -10.90
C ALA A 34 8.88 9.13 -9.54
N ALA A 35 10.06 9.75 -9.34
CA ALA A 35 10.79 9.68 -8.08
C ALA A 35 10.01 10.30 -6.90
N ASN A 36 9.33 11.44 -7.13
CA ASN A 36 8.51 12.07 -6.10
C ASN A 36 7.31 11.19 -5.72
N TYR A 37 6.68 10.57 -6.70
CA TYR A 37 5.58 9.62 -6.46
C TYR A 37 6.04 8.41 -5.64
N LEU A 38 7.21 7.84 -5.98
CA LEU A 38 7.82 6.76 -5.20
C LEU A 38 8.12 7.18 -3.75
N GLY A 39 8.68 8.37 -3.54
CA GLY A 39 8.93 8.89 -2.19
C GLY A 39 7.66 9.01 -1.35
N LEU A 40 6.58 9.54 -1.93
CA LEU A 40 5.28 9.63 -1.27
C LEU A 40 4.68 8.24 -0.98
N LEU A 41 4.87 7.28 -1.88
CA LEU A 41 4.43 5.90 -1.69
C LEU A 41 5.15 5.25 -0.51
N HIS A 42 6.47 5.36 -0.44
CA HIS A 42 7.26 4.85 0.69
C HIS A 42 6.87 5.51 2.00
N PHE A 43 6.65 6.82 1.99
CA PHE A 43 6.19 7.55 3.18
C PHE A 43 4.82 7.08 3.66
N ALA A 44 3.87 6.86 2.76
CA ALA A 44 2.55 6.31 3.10
C ALA A 44 2.66 4.89 3.68
N CYS A 45 3.51 4.03 3.11
CA CYS A 45 3.79 2.69 3.66
C CYS A 45 4.32 2.78 5.09
N ALA A 46 5.28 3.66 5.37
CA ALA A 46 5.85 3.86 6.70
C ALA A 46 4.76 4.26 7.72
N ILE A 47 3.87 5.21 7.35
CA ILE A 47 2.75 5.63 8.20
C ILE A 47 1.77 4.48 8.46
N ILE A 48 1.45 3.67 7.45
CA ILE A 48 0.54 2.52 7.61
C ILE A 48 1.13 1.52 8.62
N VAL A 49 2.42 1.20 8.48
CA VAL A 49 3.13 0.29 9.39
C VAL A 49 3.17 0.86 10.81
N TRP A 50 3.52 2.13 10.96
CA TRP A 50 3.54 2.83 12.24
C TRP A 50 2.18 2.77 12.97
N ARG A 51 1.09 3.08 12.25
CA ARG A 51 -0.28 3.04 12.81
C ARG A 51 -0.72 1.62 13.18
N LYS A 52 -0.29 0.60 12.44
CA LYS A 52 -0.59 -0.81 12.74
C LYS A 52 0.20 -1.29 13.95
N LEU A 53 1.48 -0.94 14.06
CA LEU A 53 2.33 -1.30 15.19
C LEU A 53 1.83 -0.70 16.50
N ILE A 54 1.51 0.60 16.50
CA ILE A 54 0.97 1.27 17.70
C ILE A 54 -0.31 0.60 18.21
N ARG A 55 -1.22 0.21 17.30
CA ARG A 55 -2.47 -0.44 17.69
C ARG A 55 -2.29 -1.87 18.22
N VAL A 56 -1.15 -2.51 17.92
CA VAL A 56 -0.83 -3.87 18.41
C VAL A 56 -0.10 -3.82 19.74
N HIS A 57 0.59 -2.71 20.03
CA HIS A 57 1.47 -2.56 21.20
C HIS A 57 0.84 -1.73 22.34
N ILE A 58 -0.44 -1.35 22.21
CA ILE A 58 -1.27 -0.67 23.22
C ILE A 58 -2.46 -1.57 23.57
#